data_AF-A0A523GD44-F1
#
_entry.id   AF-A0A523GD44-F1
#
_cell.length_a   1.000
_cell.length_b   1.000
_cell.length_c   1.000
_cell.angle_alpha   90.00
_cell.angle_beta   90.00
_cell.angle_gamma   90.00
#
_symmetry.space_group_name_H-M   'P 1'
#
loop_
_entity.id
_entity.type
_entity.pdbx_description
1 polymer ?
#
loop_
_entity_poly.entity_id
_entity_poly.type
_entity_poly.pdbx_seq_one_letter_code
_entity_poly.pdbx_strand_id
1 'polypeptide(L)'
;MNTDRRNFLKTGAMAGVGSTLFSSEILLGKSLGNDPAKTKIKVTTNPKKVIVAGAGIAGLCCGYELMKRGHEVVVFEASGRHGGHVFTGRDGLSDGLYADMGAEHITKPGYERFWEYTIELDLEVLSYPRRQNMLRRIDGKFYTEEMLADPAVLSKFGFNQREIKYLADNPWPELKGLYVGPYLDKFTDEYQPFGLGYDHLDSTPITELYKKEGVSPAALNFLGGDQISGLYALWQAGIHSLRGVPFWPPEVFRLKGGNQGLPDAFAKKLGT
;
A
#
# COMPACT_ATOMS: atom_id res chain seq x y z
N MET A 1 5.94 -6.91 -37.97
CA MET A 1 6.80 -5.88 -37.35
C MET A 1 6.65 -5.99 -35.84
N ASN A 2 7.74 -6.34 -35.16
CA ASN A 2 7.77 -6.64 -33.74
C ASN A 2 8.16 -5.36 -32.98
N THR A 3 7.19 -4.66 -32.39
CA THR A 3 7.46 -3.46 -31.59
C THR A 3 7.55 -3.82 -30.11
N ASP A 4 8.77 -3.76 -29.59
CA ASP A 4 9.16 -4.03 -28.22
C ASP A 4 8.54 -2.99 -27.25
N ARG A 5 7.87 -3.47 -26.19
CA ARG A 5 7.18 -2.68 -25.15
C ARG A 5 8.08 -1.62 -24.49
N ARG A 6 9.41 -1.77 -24.57
CA ARG A 6 10.39 -0.84 -24.00
C ARG A 6 10.53 0.50 -24.74
N ASN A 7 10.12 0.60 -26.01
CA ASN A 7 10.28 1.83 -26.79
C ASN A 7 9.08 2.80 -26.69
N PHE A 8 7.90 2.33 -26.28
CA PHE A 8 6.74 3.20 -26.11
C PHE A 8 6.92 4.20 -24.96
N LEU A 9 7.51 3.76 -23.84
CA LEU A 9 7.75 4.62 -22.67
C LEU A 9 8.84 5.67 -22.89
N LYS A 10 9.75 5.48 -23.85
CA LYS A 10 10.81 6.46 -24.16
C LYS A 10 10.31 7.66 -24.98
N THR A 11 9.12 7.59 -25.58
CA THR A 11 8.65 8.61 -26.52
C THR A 11 7.58 9.54 -25.92
N GLY A 12 7.24 9.39 -24.63
CA GLY A 12 6.16 10.14 -23.98
C GLY A 12 6.57 11.34 -23.11
N ALA A 13 7.85 11.67 -22.98
CA ALA A 13 8.33 12.71 -22.07
C ALA A 13 8.83 13.95 -22.82
N MET A 14 7.91 14.76 -23.37
CA MET A 14 8.15 16.17 -23.68
C MET A 14 6.82 16.92 -23.89
N ALA A 15 6.27 17.49 -22.81
CA ALA A 15 5.38 18.66 -22.74
C ALA A 15 4.88 18.77 -21.29
N GLY A 16 5.10 19.81 -20.49
CA GLY A 16 5.74 21.10 -20.70
C GLY A 16 6.02 21.75 -19.33
N VAL A 17 6.99 22.67 -19.33
CA VAL A 17 7.39 23.51 -18.19
C VAL A 17 6.40 24.68 -18.06
N GLY A 18 5.88 24.95 -16.86
CA GLY A 18 4.96 26.06 -16.62
C GLY A 18 4.86 26.50 -15.15
N SER A 19 5.74 27.44 -14.77
CA SER A 19 5.64 28.45 -13.70
C SER A 19 5.06 28.09 -12.32
N THR A 20 5.96 28.10 -11.33
CA THR A 20 5.71 28.16 -9.88
C THR A 20 5.12 29.51 -9.43
N LEU A 21 4.08 29.47 -8.61
CA LEU A 21 3.75 30.51 -7.62
C LEU A 21 3.49 29.81 -6.28
N PHE A 22 4.45 29.91 -5.36
CA PHE A 22 4.31 29.43 -3.99
C PHE A 22 3.73 30.55 -3.13
N SER A 23 2.53 30.34 -2.59
CA SER A 23 1.95 31.20 -1.55
C SER A 23 2.26 30.63 -0.17
N SER A 24 2.71 31.52 0.72
CA SER A 24 3.34 31.29 2.03
C SER A 24 2.37 30.91 3.18
N GLU A 25 1.34 30.11 2.94
CA GLU A 25 0.35 29.75 3.98
C GLU A 25 0.55 28.35 4.61
N ILE A 26 1.54 27.57 4.17
CA ILE A 26 1.85 26.25 4.76
C ILE A 26 2.80 26.43 5.95
N LEU A 27 2.36 27.16 6.98
CA LEU A 27 3.10 27.31 8.23
C LEU A 27 2.13 27.61 9.37
N LEU A 28 1.07 26.81 9.53
CA LEU A 28 0.38 26.64 10.81
C LEU A 28 -0.56 25.43 10.70
N GLY A 29 -0.27 24.41 11.52
CA GLY A 29 -1.10 23.22 11.66
C GLY A 29 -2.55 23.56 11.96
N LYS A 30 -3.40 23.40 10.96
CA LYS A 30 -4.81 23.08 11.15
C LYS A 30 -5.01 21.72 10.54
N SER A 31 -5.31 20.77 11.41
CA SER A 31 -6.06 19.56 11.08
C SER A 31 -7.17 19.97 10.11
N LEU A 32 -7.01 19.59 8.84
CA LEU A 32 -8.11 19.63 7.88
C LEU A 32 -9.08 18.55 8.34
N GLY A 33 -10.02 18.96 9.20
CA GLY A 33 -11.31 18.33 9.30
C GLY A 33 -12.03 18.49 7.97
N ASN A 34 -11.57 17.76 6.95
CA ASN A 34 -12.39 17.42 5.82
C ASN A 34 -13.17 16.17 6.25
N ASP A 35 -14.44 16.39 6.59
CA ASP A 35 -15.41 15.32 6.57
C ASP A 35 -15.32 14.61 5.20
N PRO A 36 -14.94 13.32 5.13
CA PRO A 36 -14.84 12.59 3.85
C PRO A 36 -16.20 12.47 3.16
N ALA A 37 -17.29 12.83 3.84
CA ALA A 37 -18.60 12.91 3.26
C ALA A 37 -18.75 14.09 2.28
N LYS A 38 -18.70 13.75 0.99
CA LYS A 38 -19.36 14.45 -0.15
C LYS A 38 -18.61 15.62 -0.78
N THR A 39 -17.46 15.34 -1.42
CA THR A 39 -17.14 16.13 -2.62
C THR A 39 -18.20 15.82 -3.69
N LYS A 40 -19.12 16.76 -3.96
CA LYS A 40 -20.15 16.58 -5.00
C LYS A 40 -19.45 16.38 -6.34
N ILE A 41 -19.68 15.21 -6.96
CA ILE A 41 -19.15 14.92 -8.29
C ILE A 41 -19.81 15.88 -9.28
N LYS A 42 -18.99 16.71 -9.92
CA LYS A 42 -19.44 17.59 -11.00
C LYS A 42 -19.61 16.77 -12.27
N VAL A 43 -20.85 16.57 -12.68
CA VAL A 43 -21.18 15.96 -13.98
C VAL A 43 -20.72 16.91 -15.09
N THR A 44 -20.06 16.35 -16.11
CA THR A 44 -19.60 17.11 -17.28
C THR A 44 -20.78 17.57 -18.12
N THR A 45 -20.67 18.77 -18.71
CA THR A 45 -21.58 19.24 -19.77
C THR A 45 -21.09 18.84 -21.16
N ASN A 46 -19.90 18.23 -21.27
CA ASN A 46 -19.32 17.74 -22.51
C ASN A 46 -18.91 16.26 -22.34
N PRO A 47 -19.86 15.32 -22.50
CA PRO A 47 -19.60 13.88 -22.44
C PRO A 47 -18.53 13.45 -23.46
N LYS A 48 -17.73 12.45 -23.09
CA LYS A 48 -16.71 11.85 -23.96
C LYS A 48 -16.93 10.35 -24.01
N LYS A 49 -16.52 9.73 -25.11
CA LYS A 49 -16.41 8.28 -25.23
C LYS A 49 -15.02 7.85 -24.77
N VAL A 50 -14.96 6.97 -23.78
CA VAL A 50 -13.71 6.52 -23.16
C VAL A 50 -13.66 5.00 -23.20
N ILE A 51 -12.53 4.48 -23.67
CA ILE A 51 -12.23 3.05 -23.58
C ILE A 51 -11.27 2.86 -22.40
N VAL A 52 -11.61 1.93 -21.51
CA VAL A 52 -10.73 1.46 -20.45
C VAL A 52 -10.31 0.02 -20.78
N ALA A 53 -9.01 -0.21 -20.89
CA ALA A 53 -8.45 -1.54 -21.15
C ALA A 53 -8.06 -2.21 -19.82
N GLY A 54 -8.76 -3.29 -19.48
CA GLY A 54 -8.63 -4.08 -18.26
C GLY A 54 -9.78 -3.84 -17.28
N ALA A 55 -10.48 -4.91 -16.90
CA ALA A 55 -11.52 -4.91 -15.86
C ALA A 55 -10.97 -5.40 -14.50
N GLY A 56 -9.71 -5.10 -14.20
CA GLY A 56 -9.18 -5.18 -12.83
C GLY A 56 -9.70 -4.05 -11.95
N ILE A 57 -9.39 -4.08 -10.65
CA ILE A 57 -9.86 -3.08 -9.68
C ILE A 57 -9.61 -1.63 -10.12
N ALA A 58 -8.44 -1.34 -10.70
CA ALA A 58 -8.10 0.00 -11.18
C ALA A 58 -8.96 0.44 -12.39
N GLY A 59 -9.14 -0.45 -13.37
CA GLY A 59 -9.93 -0.14 -14.57
C GLY A 59 -11.42 -0.01 -14.27
N LEU A 60 -11.96 -0.87 -13.41
CA LEU A 60 -13.35 -0.81 -12.94
C LEU A 60 -13.62 0.47 -12.14
N CYS A 61 -12.72 0.82 -11.20
CA CYS A 61 -12.80 2.08 -10.46
C CYS A 61 -12.76 3.29 -11.40
N CYS A 62 -11.80 3.31 -12.35
CA CYS A 62 -11.69 4.35 -13.37
C CYS A 62 -12.98 4.50 -14.17
N GLY A 63 -13.52 3.38 -14.69
CA GLY A 63 -14.75 3.40 -15.45
C GLY A 63 -15.94 3.89 -14.64
N TYR A 64 -16.08 3.43 -13.41
CA TYR A 64 -17.15 3.85 -12.51
C TYR A 64 -17.11 5.35 -12.22
N GLU A 65 -15.92 5.90 -11.94
CA GLU A 65 -15.73 7.32 -11.67
C GLU A 65 -15.96 8.21 -12.90
N LEU A 66 -15.59 7.74 -14.10
CA LEU A 66 -15.87 8.43 -15.35
C LEU A 66 -17.37 8.41 -15.69
N MET A 67 -18.03 7.27 -15.48
CA MET A 67 -19.48 7.12 -15.64
C MET A 67 -20.23 8.08 -14.71
N LYS A 68 -19.86 8.15 -13.42
CA LYS A 68 -20.44 9.11 -12.45
C LYS A 68 -20.24 10.57 -12.87
N ARG A 69 -19.20 10.87 -13.65
CA ARG A 69 -18.94 12.20 -14.21
C ARG A 69 -19.68 12.47 -15.51
N GLY A 70 -20.47 11.52 -16.03
CA GLY A 70 -21.30 11.68 -17.24
C GLY A 70 -20.60 11.33 -18.55
N HIS A 71 -19.51 10.55 -18.51
CA HIS A 71 -18.86 10.04 -19.73
C HIS A 71 -19.48 8.70 -20.17
N GLU A 72 -19.43 8.43 -21.48
CA GLU A 72 -19.75 7.12 -22.06
C GLU A 72 -18.50 6.24 -21.97
N VAL A 73 -18.55 5.19 -21.17
CA VAL A 73 -17.38 4.35 -20.88
C VAL A 73 -17.61 2.92 -21.37
N VAL A 74 -16.62 2.37 -22.07
CA VAL A 74 -16.56 0.94 -22.42
C VAL A 74 -15.32 0.34 -21.76
N VAL A 75 -15.51 -0.72 -20.98
CA VAL A 75 -14.41 -1.45 -20.33
C VAL A 75 -14.20 -2.77 -21.07
N PHE A 76 -12.98 -3.01 -21.55
CA PHE A 76 -12.59 -4.29 -22.17
C PHE A 76 -11.76 -5.13 -21.21
N GLU A 77 -11.97 -6.44 -21.22
CA GLU A 77 -11.20 -7.40 -20.43
C GLU A 77 -10.84 -8.61 -21.29
N ALA A 78 -9.57 -9.02 -21.24
CA ALA A 78 -9.06 -10.10 -22.07
C ALA A 78 -9.27 -11.48 -21.46
N SER A 79 -9.33 -11.58 -20.12
CA SER A 79 -9.37 -12.85 -19.38
C SER A 79 -10.76 -13.49 -19.26
N GLY A 80 -11.81 -12.82 -19.75
CA GLY A 80 -13.19 -13.29 -19.63
C GLY A 80 -13.80 -13.15 -18.23
N ARG A 81 -13.07 -12.56 -17.26
CA ARG A 81 -13.54 -12.30 -15.90
C ARG A 81 -13.05 -10.94 -15.42
N HIS A 82 -13.94 -10.17 -14.78
CA HIS A 82 -13.57 -8.93 -14.09
C HIS A 82 -12.96 -9.21 -12.71
N GLY A 83 -12.27 -8.22 -12.13
CA GLY A 83 -11.59 -8.30 -10.83
C GLY A 83 -10.06 -8.33 -10.92
N GLY A 84 -9.51 -8.91 -11.99
CA GLY A 84 -8.06 -9.01 -12.18
C GLY A 84 -7.38 -9.77 -11.03
N HIS A 85 -6.35 -9.18 -10.41
CA HIS A 85 -5.65 -9.73 -9.25
C HIS A 85 -6.46 -9.72 -7.95
N VAL A 86 -7.67 -9.16 -7.95
CA VAL A 86 -8.62 -9.34 -6.85
C VAL A 86 -9.55 -10.47 -7.26
N PHE A 87 -9.36 -11.64 -6.66
CA PHE A 87 -10.08 -12.87 -7.01
C PHE A 87 -10.44 -13.67 -5.77
N THR A 88 -11.69 -14.09 -5.69
CA THR A 88 -12.21 -14.94 -4.63
C THR A 88 -12.63 -16.28 -5.25
N GLY A 89 -11.86 -17.33 -4.99
CA GLY A 89 -12.17 -18.69 -5.40
C GLY A 89 -13.19 -19.34 -4.47
N ARG A 90 -14.09 -20.15 -5.04
CA ARG A 90 -15.10 -20.94 -4.31
C ARG A 90 -15.14 -22.40 -4.75
N ASP A 91 -14.79 -22.66 -6.01
CA ASP A 91 -14.84 -23.99 -6.60
C ASP A 91 -14.00 -25.00 -5.82
N GLY A 92 -14.58 -26.16 -5.55
CA GLY A 92 -13.94 -27.24 -4.80
C GLY A 92 -13.94 -27.05 -3.27
N LEU A 93 -14.57 -26.00 -2.75
CA LEU A 93 -14.75 -25.78 -1.31
C LEU A 93 -16.19 -26.12 -0.90
N SER A 94 -16.38 -26.52 0.36
CA SER A 94 -17.71 -26.73 0.93
C SER A 94 -18.55 -25.45 0.93
N ASP A 95 -19.87 -25.59 1.01
CA ASP A 95 -20.81 -24.46 0.97
C ASP A 95 -20.46 -23.35 1.97
N GLY A 96 -20.51 -22.11 1.49
CA GLY A 96 -20.19 -20.91 2.27
C GLY A 96 -18.70 -20.64 2.44
N LEU A 97 -17.81 -21.56 2.04
CA LEU A 97 -16.36 -21.35 2.07
C LEU A 97 -15.88 -20.62 0.80
N TYR A 98 -14.79 -19.87 0.97
CA TYR A 98 -14.10 -19.16 -0.11
C TYR A 98 -12.65 -18.92 0.27
N ALA A 99 -11.81 -18.65 -0.73
CA ALA A 99 -10.42 -18.25 -0.56
C ALA A 99 -10.13 -17.02 -1.44
N ASP A 100 -9.65 -15.94 -0.83
CA ASP A 100 -9.09 -14.84 -1.59
C ASP A 100 -7.71 -15.27 -2.11
N MET A 101 -7.61 -15.45 -3.43
CA MET A 101 -6.39 -15.89 -4.12
C MET A 101 -5.57 -14.70 -4.64
N GLY A 102 -5.82 -13.52 -4.08
CA GLY A 102 -5.26 -12.24 -4.50
C GLY A 102 -5.18 -11.27 -3.33
N ALA A 103 -5.75 -10.06 -3.48
CA ALA A 103 -5.82 -9.11 -2.38
C ALA A 103 -6.72 -9.64 -1.24
N GLU A 104 -6.13 -9.91 -0.07
CA GLU A 104 -6.80 -10.57 1.06
C GLU A 104 -7.18 -9.62 2.21
N HIS A 105 -6.43 -8.53 2.41
CA HIS A 105 -6.59 -7.67 3.59
C HIS A 105 -6.62 -6.18 3.22
N ILE A 106 -7.45 -5.42 3.95
CA ILE A 106 -7.40 -3.96 4.04
C ILE A 106 -7.17 -3.58 5.51
N THR A 107 -6.64 -2.37 5.78
CA THR A 107 -6.23 -1.96 7.14
C THR A 107 -6.88 -0.65 7.56
N LYS A 108 -6.81 -0.37 8.85
CA LYS A 108 -6.90 0.99 9.41
C LYS A 108 -5.66 1.26 10.27
N PRO A 109 -5.05 2.45 10.20
CA PRO A 109 -5.29 3.51 9.20
C PRO A 109 -4.90 3.09 7.76
N GLY A 110 -5.21 3.95 6.78
CA GLY A 110 -5.04 3.69 5.35
C GLY A 110 -6.33 3.25 4.64
N TYR A 111 -6.23 3.05 3.33
CA TYR A 111 -7.33 2.55 2.47
C TYR A 111 -8.57 3.45 2.45
N GLU A 112 -8.42 4.77 2.66
CA GLU A 112 -9.51 5.75 2.79
C GLU A 112 -10.52 5.62 1.64
N ARG A 113 -10.00 5.59 0.41
CA ARG A 113 -10.82 5.44 -0.80
C ARG A 113 -11.54 4.10 -0.88
N PHE A 114 -10.91 3.03 -0.41
CA PHE A 114 -11.56 1.72 -0.34
C PHE A 114 -12.72 1.77 0.65
N TRP A 115 -12.51 2.34 1.84
CA TRP A 115 -13.55 2.49 2.87
C TRP A 115 -14.74 3.32 2.37
N GLU A 116 -14.49 4.42 1.66
CA GLU A 116 -15.53 5.19 0.98
C GLU A 116 -16.37 4.33 0.04
N TYR A 117 -15.72 3.49 -0.79
CA TYR A 117 -16.41 2.59 -1.69
C TYR A 117 -17.18 1.48 -0.99
N THR A 118 -16.72 0.99 0.16
CA THR A 118 -17.52 0.02 0.93
C THR A 118 -18.84 0.59 1.40
N ILE A 119 -18.86 1.87 1.75
CA ILE A 119 -20.09 2.57 2.14
C ILE A 119 -20.94 2.87 0.90
N GLU A 120 -20.34 3.44 -0.15
CA GLU A 120 -21.06 3.83 -1.37
C GLU A 120 -21.71 2.63 -2.10
N LEU A 121 -21.05 1.47 -2.07
CA LEU A 121 -21.48 0.26 -2.75
C LEU A 121 -22.17 -0.75 -1.84
N ASP A 122 -22.43 -0.38 -0.57
CA ASP A 122 -23.13 -1.22 0.41
C ASP A 122 -22.45 -2.59 0.61
N LEU A 123 -21.14 -2.57 0.85
CA LEU A 123 -20.32 -3.76 1.07
C LEU A 123 -20.08 -3.98 2.56
N GLU A 124 -20.50 -5.15 3.06
CA GLU A 124 -20.27 -5.54 4.46
C GLU A 124 -18.78 -5.87 4.68
N VAL A 125 -18.17 -5.17 5.64
CA VAL A 125 -16.76 -5.37 6.02
C VAL A 125 -16.67 -6.08 7.37
N LEU A 126 -15.80 -7.09 7.44
CA LEU A 126 -15.58 -7.90 8.64
C LEU A 126 -14.17 -7.63 9.19
N SER A 127 -14.07 -7.48 10.51
CA SER A 127 -12.79 -7.55 11.21
C SER A 127 -12.18 -8.94 11.05
N TYR A 128 -10.87 -9.02 10.86
CA TYR A 128 -10.15 -10.27 10.74
C TYR A 128 -9.01 -10.35 11.78
N PRO A 129 -9.16 -11.13 12.87
CA PRO A 129 -8.19 -11.16 13.97
C PRO A 129 -6.90 -11.93 13.65
N ARG A 130 -6.48 -12.00 12.38
CA ARG A 130 -5.33 -12.79 11.93
C ARG A 130 -3.99 -12.26 12.45
N ARG A 131 -3.91 -10.98 12.81
CA ARG A 131 -2.69 -10.36 13.36
C ARG A 131 -2.71 -10.29 14.90
N GLN A 132 -3.70 -10.90 15.55
CA GLN A 132 -3.78 -10.98 17.01
C GLN A 132 -3.10 -12.26 17.51
N ASN A 133 -2.39 -12.18 18.64
CA ASN A 133 -1.73 -13.32 19.30
C ASN A 133 -0.84 -14.14 18.35
N MET A 134 -0.11 -13.45 17.48
CA MET A 134 0.76 -14.08 16.50
C MET A 134 1.91 -14.82 17.19
N LEU A 135 2.27 -15.97 16.62
CA LEU A 135 3.47 -16.71 17.00
C LEU A 135 4.48 -16.64 15.87
N ARG A 136 5.72 -16.28 16.20
CA ARG A 136 6.84 -16.33 15.26
C ARG A 136 7.67 -17.57 15.53
N ARG A 137 7.95 -18.35 14.47
CA ARG A 137 8.87 -19.50 14.56
C ARG A 137 10.27 -19.04 14.19
N ILE A 138 11.20 -19.06 15.15
CA ILE A 138 12.62 -18.73 15.00
C ILE A 138 13.42 -19.94 15.46
N ASP A 139 14.31 -20.45 14.60
CA ASP A 139 15.17 -21.61 14.88
C ASP A 139 14.41 -22.82 15.46
N GLY A 140 13.24 -23.09 14.91
CA GLY A 140 12.38 -24.21 15.31
C GLY A 140 11.51 -23.95 16.53
N LYS A 141 11.69 -22.86 17.28
CA LYS A 141 10.90 -22.50 18.47
C LYS A 141 9.88 -21.40 18.18
N PHE A 142 8.70 -21.50 18.77
CA PHE A 142 7.68 -20.45 18.71
C PHE A 142 7.88 -19.41 19.82
N TYR A 143 7.68 -18.15 19.46
CA TYR A 143 7.76 -16.97 20.33
C TYR A 143 6.48 -16.16 20.19
N THR A 144 5.93 -15.71 21.32
CA THR A 144 4.86 -14.70 21.35
C THR A 144 5.46 -13.31 21.20
N GLU A 145 4.63 -12.30 20.90
CA GLU A 145 5.09 -10.91 20.83
C GLU A 145 5.63 -10.42 22.19
N GLU A 146 5.06 -10.86 23.33
CA GLU A 146 5.57 -10.53 24.67
C GLU A 146 6.97 -11.10 24.90
N MET A 147 7.22 -12.34 24.44
CA MET A 147 8.56 -12.92 24.50
C MET A 147 9.55 -12.17 23.60
N LEU A 148 9.08 -11.66 22.46
CA LEU A 148 9.90 -10.90 21.52
C LEU A 148 10.13 -9.44 21.95
N ALA A 149 9.42 -8.95 22.97
CA ALA A 149 9.69 -7.67 23.63
C ALA A 149 10.65 -7.80 24.84
N ASP A 150 10.90 -9.02 25.34
CA ASP A 150 11.77 -9.25 26.49
C ASP A 150 13.26 -9.02 26.14
N PRO A 151 13.95 -8.06 26.80
CA PRO A 151 15.38 -7.81 26.59
C PRO A 151 16.28 -9.03 26.76
N ALA A 152 15.94 -9.95 27.66
CA ALA A 152 16.72 -11.17 27.89
C ALA A 152 16.60 -12.15 26.71
N VAL A 153 15.44 -12.19 26.04
CA VAL A 153 15.23 -12.98 24.82
C VAL A 153 15.96 -12.33 23.65
N LEU A 154 15.79 -11.02 23.47
CA LEU A 154 16.41 -10.26 22.40
C LEU A 154 17.95 -10.29 22.46
N SER A 155 18.52 -10.17 23.66
CA SER A 155 19.97 -10.29 23.87
C SER A 155 20.51 -11.65 23.43
N LYS A 156 19.77 -12.75 23.66
CA LYS A 156 20.16 -14.10 23.20
C LYS A 156 20.15 -14.24 21.68
N PHE A 157 19.34 -13.46 20.98
CA PHE A 157 19.38 -13.41 19.51
C PHE A 157 20.54 -12.58 18.97
N GLY A 158 21.24 -11.81 19.81
CA GLY A 158 22.40 -11.00 19.41
C GLY A 158 22.06 -9.59 18.93
N PHE A 159 20.87 -9.07 19.26
CA PHE A 159 20.55 -7.66 19.05
C PHE A 159 21.43 -6.76 19.92
N ASN A 160 21.77 -5.58 19.41
CA ASN A 160 22.48 -4.57 20.20
C ASN A 160 21.52 -3.80 21.13
N GLN A 161 22.06 -3.00 22.06
CA GLN A 161 21.25 -2.26 23.04
C GLN A 161 20.24 -1.28 22.42
N ARG A 162 20.56 -0.65 21.28
CA ARG A 162 19.64 0.27 20.58
C ARG A 162 18.43 -0.48 20.04
N GLU A 163 18.66 -1.64 19.45
CA GLU A 163 17.64 -2.53 18.90
C GLU A 163 16.78 -3.15 20.01
N ILE A 164 17.40 -3.64 21.08
CA ILE A 164 16.69 -4.20 22.23
C ILE A 164 15.74 -3.16 22.82
N LYS A 165 16.23 -1.93 23.03
CA LYS A 165 15.39 -0.83 23.53
C LYS A 165 14.24 -0.54 22.59
N TYR A 166 14.50 -0.50 21.29
CA TYR A 166 13.45 -0.22 20.29
C TYR A 166 12.37 -1.32 20.28
N LEU A 167 12.77 -2.59 20.27
CA LEU A 167 11.85 -3.74 20.23
C LEU A 167 11.09 -3.99 21.54
N ALA A 168 11.58 -3.47 22.67
CA ALA A 168 10.83 -3.48 23.93
C ALA A 168 9.56 -2.61 23.86
N ASP A 169 9.62 -1.51 23.08
CA ASP A 169 8.53 -0.53 22.96
C ASP A 169 7.75 -0.64 21.64
N ASN A 170 8.24 -1.42 20.66
CA ASN A 170 7.67 -1.52 19.32
C ASN A 170 7.53 -2.98 18.88
N PRO A 171 6.44 -3.34 18.16
CA PRO A 171 6.29 -4.67 17.60
C PRO A 171 7.45 -5.05 16.69
N TRP A 172 7.80 -6.34 16.66
CA TRP A 172 8.94 -6.82 15.88
C TRP A 172 8.96 -6.39 14.40
N PRO A 173 7.84 -6.40 13.65
CA PRO A 173 7.82 -5.95 12.26
C PRO A 173 8.22 -4.48 12.04
N GLU A 174 8.19 -3.65 13.10
CA GLU A 174 8.54 -2.23 13.03
C GLU A 174 10.06 -2.00 13.12
N LEU A 175 10.89 -3.03 13.35
CA LEU A 175 12.35 -2.90 13.52
C LEU A 175 13.04 -2.05 12.45
N LYS A 176 12.60 -2.14 11.18
CA LYS A 176 13.18 -1.34 10.09
C LYS A 176 13.04 0.17 10.33
N GLY A 177 11.98 0.60 11.03
CA GLY A 177 11.71 1.98 11.43
C GLY A 177 12.85 2.62 12.20
N LEU A 178 13.57 1.84 13.00
CA LEU A 178 14.75 2.29 13.75
C LEU A 178 15.84 2.89 12.85
N TYR A 179 16.00 2.35 11.63
CA TYR A 179 17.06 2.73 10.70
C TYR A 179 16.58 3.70 9.62
N VAL A 180 15.34 3.56 9.15
CA VAL A 180 14.79 4.41 8.08
C VAL A 180 14.18 5.71 8.61
N GLY A 181 13.73 5.73 9.86
CA GLY A 181 13.05 6.87 10.49
C GLY A 181 13.73 8.23 10.27
N PRO A 182 15.06 8.36 10.50
CA PRO A 182 15.78 9.63 10.31
C PRO A 182 15.76 10.19 8.88
N TYR A 183 15.35 9.40 7.90
CA TYR A 183 15.36 9.78 6.48
C TYR A 183 13.99 10.23 5.97
N LEU A 184 12.90 9.96 6.71
CA LEU A 184 11.54 10.00 6.18
C LEU A 184 10.99 11.42 5.98
N ASP A 185 11.43 12.40 6.77
CA ASP A 185 10.92 13.79 6.71
C ASP A 185 11.14 14.49 5.37
N LYS A 186 12.05 13.99 4.53
CA LYS A 186 12.27 14.52 3.18
C LYS A 186 11.21 14.11 2.18
N PHE A 187 10.46 13.03 2.45
CA PHE A 187 9.36 12.60 1.59
C PHE A 187 8.12 13.42 1.94
N THR A 188 7.92 14.52 1.24
CA THR A 188 6.72 15.38 1.39
C THR A 188 5.66 15.13 0.32
N ASP A 189 6.02 14.43 -0.75
CA ASP A 189 5.14 14.04 -1.85
C ASP A 189 5.31 12.55 -2.15
N GLU A 190 4.25 11.77 -1.93
CA GLU A 190 4.25 10.32 -2.14
C GLU A 190 4.46 9.91 -3.62
N TYR A 191 4.24 10.82 -4.58
CA TYR A 191 4.41 10.58 -6.01
C TYR A 191 5.79 10.97 -6.54
N GLN A 192 6.64 11.59 -5.71
CA GLN A 192 7.97 12.07 -6.12
C GLN A 192 9.09 11.46 -5.26
N PRO A 193 9.61 10.27 -5.64
CA PRO A 193 10.68 9.61 -4.89
C PRO A 193 12.09 10.17 -5.14
N PHE A 194 12.28 10.97 -6.20
CA PHE A 194 13.60 11.44 -6.66
C PHE A 194 13.85 12.91 -6.33
N GLY A 195 15.13 13.32 -6.33
CA GLY A 195 15.55 14.71 -6.10
C GLY A 195 15.64 15.09 -4.63
N LEU A 196 15.57 14.12 -3.71
CA LEU A 196 15.58 14.32 -2.26
C LEU A 196 17.00 14.22 -1.65
N GLY A 197 18.00 14.00 -2.51
CA GLY A 197 19.38 13.70 -2.11
C GLY A 197 19.61 12.22 -1.78
N TYR A 198 18.65 11.35 -2.07
CA TYR A 198 18.72 9.90 -1.87
C TYR A 198 18.82 9.10 -3.17
N ASP A 199 18.91 9.78 -4.32
CA ASP A 199 18.89 9.15 -5.65
C ASP A 199 20.02 8.13 -5.85
N HIS A 200 21.18 8.35 -5.22
CA HIS A 200 22.30 7.41 -5.21
C HIS A 200 21.97 6.06 -4.55
N LEU A 201 20.93 6.01 -3.71
CA LEU A 201 20.45 4.79 -3.08
C LEU A 201 19.62 3.92 -4.03
N ASP A 202 19.28 4.39 -5.24
CA ASP A 202 18.51 3.57 -6.18
C ASP A 202 19.28 2.33 -6.66
N SER A 203 20.60 2.48 -6.81
CA SER A 203 21.52 1.39 -7.15
C SER A 203 22.25 0.81 -5.94
N THR A 204 21.89 1.23 -4.72
CA THR A 204 22.56 0.78 -3.48
C THR A 204 21.57 -0.07 -2.67
N PRO A 205 21.93 -1.29 -2.25
CA PRO A 205 21.08 -2.07 -1.36
C PRO A 205 20.76 -1.34 -0.05
N ILE A 206 19.52 -1.47 0.42
CA ILE A 206 19.11 -0.88 1.71
C ILE A 206 19.97 -1.37 2.89
N THR A 207 20.58 -2.55 2.78
CA THR A 207 21.47 -3.10 3.80
C THR A 207 22.71 -2.24 4.03
N GLU A 208 23.19 -1.49 3.04
CA GLU A 208 24.30 -0.53 3.23
C GLU A 208 23.87 0.65 4.10
N LEU A 209 22.61 1.10 3.99
CA LEU A 209 22.05 2.10 4.90
C LEU A 209 21.92 1.53 6.31
N TYR A 210 21.44 0.30 6.46
CA TYR A 210 21.37 -0.36 7.78
C TYR A 210 22.76 -0.49 8.44
N LYS A 211 23.78 -0.89 7.68
CA LYS A 211 25.18 -0.95 8.14
C LYS A 211 25.69 0.41 8.58
N LYS A 212 25.44 1.46 7.78
CA LYS A 212 25.78 2.85 8.11
C LYS A 212 25.11 3.30 9.41
N GLU A 213 23.87 2.87 9.65
CA GLU A 213 23.10 3.17 10.87
C GLU A 213 23.42 2.27 12.07
N GLY A 214 24.40 1.35 11.94
CA GLY A 214 24.89 0.51 13.03
C GLY A 214 23.99 -0.69 13.34
N VAL A 215 23.36 -1.29 12.33
CA VAL A 215 22.62 -2.56 12.45
C VAL A 215 23.52 -3.67 13.02
N SER A 216 23.01 -4.45 13.97
CA SER A 216 23.67 -5.68 14.42
C SER A 216 23.58 -6.77 13.35
N PRO A 217 24.49 -7.77 13.35
CA PRO A 217 24.35 -8.93 12.48
C PRO A 217 23.01 -9.65 12.65
N ALA A 218 22.47 -9.69 13.87
CA ALA A 218 21.18 -10.30 14.18
C ALA A 218 20.03 -9.54 13.50
N ALA A 219 19.96 -8.22 13.69
CA ALA A 219 18.94 -7.38 13.05
C ALA A 219 19.03 -7.45 11.53
N LEU A 220 20.24 -7.43 10.96
CA LEU A 220 20.44 -7.51 9.51
C LEU A 220 19.92 -8.84 8.93
N ASN A 221 20.13 -9.95 9.64
CA ASN A 221 19.61 -11.26 9.23
C ASN A 221 18.07 -11.30 9.17
N PHE A 222 17.40 -10.61 10.09
CA PHE A 222 15.93 -10.53 10.09
C PHE A 222 15.36 -9.52 9.09
N LEU A 223 16.07 -8.41 8.86
CA LEU A 223 15.64 -7.35 7.94
C LEU A 223 15.85 -7.73 6.47
N GLY A 224 16.97 -8.39 6.15
CA GLY A 224 17.38 -8.68 4.79
C GLY A 224 17.54 -7.42 3.94
N GLY A 225 17.31 -7.54 2.62
CA GLY A 225 17.27 -6.39 1.71
C GLY A 225 18.50 -6.20 0.81
N ASP A 226 19.40 -7.19 0.72
CA ASP A 226 20.62 -7.09 -0.11
C ASP A 226 20.35 -6.87 -1.61
N GLN A 227 19.12 -7.13 -2.07
CA GLN A 227 18.68 -6.94 -3.44
C GLN A 227 17.59 -5.88 -3.59
N ILE A 228 17.36 -5.09 -2.53
CA ILE A 228 16.33 -4.05 -2.51
C ILE A 228 16.99 -2.69 -2.60
N SER A 229 16.62 -1.91 -3.62
CA SER A 229 17.02 -0.50 -3.77
C SER A 229 16.73 0.28 -2.48
N GLY A 230 17.75 0.93 -1.95
CA GLY A 230 17.64 1.76 -0.74
C GLY A 230 16.69 2.92 -0.94
N LEU A 231 16.67 3.52 -2.14
CA LEU A 231 15.71 4.57 -2.47
C LEU A 231 14.28 4.05 -2.45
N TYR A 232 14.04 2.88 -3.06
CA TYR A 232 12.70 2.25 -3.04
C TYR A 232 12.24 1.96 -1.61
N ALA A 233 13.11 1.40 -0.76
CA ALA A 233 12.77 1.09 0.62
C ALA A 233 12.49 2.36 1.46
N LEU A 234 13.28 3.42 1.28
CA LEU A 234 13.05 4.71 1.94
C LEU A 234 11.76 5.37 1.43
N TRP A 235 11.50 5.34 0.13
CA TRP A 235 10.27 5.90 -0.44
C TRP A 235 9.04 5.16 0.08
N GLN A 236 9.04 3.82 0.09
CA GLN A 236 7.98 3.04 0.68
C GLN A 236 7.77 3.41 2.16
N ALA A 237 8.85 3.56 2.92
CA ALA A 237 8.76 3.97 4.31
C ALA A 237 8.21 5.40 4.48
N GLY A 238 8.59 6.32 3.59
CA GLY A 238 8.08 7.69 3.54
C GLY A 238 6.57 7.73 3.28
N ILE A 239 6.06 6.92 2.34
CA ILE A 239 4.62 6.80 2.08
C ILE A 239 3.86 6.36 3.34
N HIS A 240 4.38 5.34 4.04
CA HIS A 240 3.81 4.87 5.30
C HIS A 240 3.75 6.00 6.34
N SER A 241 4.85 6.74 6.50
CA SER A 241 4.93 7.89 7.42
C SER A 241 3.94 8.99 7.06
N LEU A 242 3.88 9.41 5.78
CA LEU A 242 2.96 10.42 5.27
C LEU A 242 1.49 10.07 5.50
N ARG A 243 1.15 8.79 5.37
CA ARG A 243 -0.22 8.28 5.54
C ARG A 243 -0.53 7.90 7.00
N GLY A 244 0.43 8.00 7.91
CA GLY A 244 0.28 7.54 9.29
C GLY A 244 0.00 6.03 9.41
N VAL A 245 0.43 5.24 8.43
CA VAL A 245 0.20 3.78 8.39
C VAL A 245 1.44 3.05 8.90
N PRO A 246 1.34 2.26 9.98
CA PRO A 246 2.48 1.47 10.47
C PRO A 246 2.96 0.47 9.42
N PHE A 247 4.19 -0.02 9.53
CA PHE A 247 4.69 -1.03 8.60
C PHE A 247 3.93 -2.36 8.72
N TRP A 248 3.36 -2.60 9.90
CA TRP A 248 2.53 -3.75 10.17
C TRP A 248 1.26 -3.36 10.94
N PRO A 249 0.19 -2.93 10.24
CA PRO A 249 -1.06 -2.54 10.89
C PRO A 249 -1.67 -3.71 11.68
N PRO A 250 -1.98 -3.54 12.99
CA PRO A 250 -2.50 -4.64 13.81
C PRO A 250 -3.94 -5.00 13.43
N GLU A 251 -4.72 -4.03 12.96
CA GLU A 251 -6.10 -4.23 12.54
C GLU A 251 -6.17 -4.46 11.02
N VAL A 252 -6.69 -5.63 10.66
CA VAL A 252 -7.00 -5.99 9.27
C VAL A 252 -8.46 -6.38 9.13
N PHE A 253 -8.99 -6.14 7.94
CA PHE A 253 -10.37 -6.37 7.58
C PHE A 253 -10.46 -7.05 6.22
N ARG A 254 -11.63 -7.58 5.92
CA ARG A 254 -11.98 -8.20 4.62
C ARG A 254 -13.45 -7.98 4.30
N LEU A 255 -13.82 -8.05 3.03
CA LEU A 255 -15.22 -8.04 2.63
C LEU A 255 -15.88 -9.38 2.95
N LYS A 256 -17.12 -9.35 3.41
CA LYS A 256 -17.91 -10.57 3.58
C LYS A 256 -18.12 -11.26 2.24
N GLY A 257 -17.79 -12.54 2.21
CA GLY A 257 -17.86 -13.33 0.98
C GLY A 257 -16.63 -13.21 0.09
N GLY A 258 -15.60 -12.43 0.46
CA GLY A 258 -14.33 -12.31 -0.25
C GLY A 258 -14.15 -10.95 -0.93
N ASN A 259 -12.89 -10.54 -1.07
CA ASN A 259 -12.55 -9.18 -1.52
C ASN A 259 -12.86 -8.90 -2.99
N GLN A 260 -13.16 -9.92 -3.79
CA GLN A 260 -13.71 -9.71 -5.14
C GLN A 260 -15.08 -9.00 -5.11
N GLY A 261 -15.76 -8.95 -3.97
CA GLY A 261 -17.01 -8.19 -3.82
C GLY A 261 -16.90 -6.71 -4.26
N LEU A 262 -15.74 -6.06 -4.09
CA LEU A 262 -15.56 -4.68 -4.54
C LEU A 262 -15.52 -4.54 -6.08
N PRO A 263 -14.65 -5.23 -6.82
CA PRO A 263 -14.70 -5.19 -8.28
C PRO A 263 -16.03 -5.71 -8.84
N ASP A 264 -16.66 -6.72 -8.24
CA ASP A 264 -17.98 -7.20 -8.66
C ASP A 264 -19.04 -6.08 -8.54
N ALA A 265 -18.99 -5.30 -7.45
CA ALA A 265 -19.89 -4.17 -7.26
C ALA A 265 -19.66 -3.03 -8.28
N PHE A 266 -18.41 -2.72 -8.63
CA PHE A 266 -18.13 -1.78 -9.71
C PHE A 266 -18.62 -2.28 -11.07
N ALA A 267 -18.35 -3.54 -11.41
CA ALA A 267 -18.78 -4.14 -12.66
C ALA A 267 -20.31 -4.09 -12.79
N LYS A 268 -21.04 -4.41 -11.71
CA LYS A 268 -22.50 -4.30 -11.66
C LYS A 268 -23.01 -2.88 -11.92
N LYS A 269 -22.30 -1.85 -11.45
CA LYS A 269 -22.67 -0.44 -11.68
C LYS A 269 -22.40 0.02 -13.11
N LEU A 270 -21.38 -0.53 -13.76
CA LEU A 270 -21.00 -0.18 -15.13
C LEU A 270 -21.90 -0.81 -16.20
N GLY A 271 -22.77 -1.74 -15.80
CA GLY A 271 -23.62 -2.49 -16.71
C GLY A 271 -22.87 -3.68 -17.30
N THR A 272 -23.45 -4.86 -17.11
CA THR A 272 -23.14 -6.06 -17.89
C THR A 272 -24.06 -6.12 -19.10
#